data_AF-A0A3D5RZL7-F1
#
_entry.id   AF-A0A3D5RZL7-F1
#
_cell.length_a   1.000
_cell.length_b   1.000
_cell.length_c   1.000
_cell.angle_alpha   90.00
_cell.angle_beta   90.00
_cell.angle_gamma   90.00
#
_symmetry.space_group_name_H-M   'P 1'
#
loop_
_entity.id
_entity.type
_entity.pdbx_description
1 polymer ?
#
loop_
_entity_poly.entity_id
_entity_poly.type
_entity_poly.pdbx_seq_one_letter_code
_entity_poly.pdbx_strand_id
1 'polypeptide(L)'
;MSEEFAPCPACNSPYTYPTGILLACPECGHEWNPEESQPAEESPEEAVVKDANGNVLQDGDAVVVIKDLPVKGAPKPIKAGTKVKSIRLVDGDHNID
;
A
#
# COMPACT_ATOMS: atom_id res chain seq x y z
N MET A 1 -22.31 2.89 -31.94
CA MET A 1 -21.14 2.34 -31.22
C MET A 1 -21.02 3.20 -29.98
N SER A 2 -21.59 2.74 -28.87
CA SER A 2 -21.58 3.49 -27.61
C SER A 2 -20.28 3.14 -26.90
N GLU A 3 -19.28 4.02 -26.97
CA GLU A 3 -18.12 3.92 -26.10
C GLU A 3 -18.58 4.16 -24.66
N GLU A 4 -18.56 3.11 -23.84
CA GLU A 4 -18.99 3.11 -22.45
C GLU A 4 -17.77 3.43 -21.58
N PHE A 5 -17.56 4.72 -21.31
CA PHE A 5 -16.47 5.23 -20.46
C PHE A 5 -16.89 5.25 -18.99
N ALA A 6 -15.90 5.27 -18.08
CA ALA A 6 -16.18 5.29 -16.64
C ALA A 6 -17.04 6.51 -16.25
N PRO A 7 -18.04 6.34 -15.37
CA PRO A 7 -18.88 7.44 -14.94
C PRO A 7 -18.05 8.48 -14.17
N CYS A 8 -18.48 9.74 -14.26
CA CYS A 8 -17.78 10.83 -13.58
C CYS A 8 -17.81 10.65 -12.04
N PRO A 9 -16.68 10.79 -11.32
CA PRO A 9 -16.65 10.63 -9.87
C PRO A 9 -17.43 11.72 -9.12
N ALA A 10 -17.57 12.92 -9.68
CA ALA A 10 -18.25 14.04 -9.04
C ALA A 10 -19.78 14.02 -9.20
N CYS A 11 -20.31 13.59 -10.36
CA CYS A 11 -21.73 13.70 -10.70
C CYS A 11 -22.36 12.39 -11.19
N ASN A 12 -21.58 11.31 -11.25
CA ASN A 12 -22.01 9.97 -11.69
C ASN A 12 -22.64 9.94 -13.10
N SER A 13 -22.32 10.92 -13.94
CA SER A 13 -22.82 10.97 -15.32
C SER A 13 -22.22 9.82 -16.15
N PRO A 14 -23.03 9.09 -16.94
CA PRO A 14 -22.54 8.03 -17.83
C PRO A 14 -21.88 8.58 -19.11
N TYR A 15 -22.03 9.88 -19.37
CA TYR A 15 -21.49 10.53 -20.56
C TYR A 15 -20.18 11.23 -20.20
N THR A 16 -19.07 10.52 -20.37
CA THR A 16 -17.72 11.06 -20.18
C THR A 16 -16.98 10.93 -21.50
N TYR A 17 -16.10 11.87 -21.83
CA TYR A 17 -15.39 11.87 -23.11
C TYR A 17 -13.90 12.14 -22.92
N PRO A 18 -13.02 11.47 -23.69
CA PRO A 18 -11.59 11.70 -23.61
C PRO A 18 -11.20 13.04 -24.22
N THR A 19 -10.42 13.82 -23.49
CA THR A 19 -9.73 15.04 -23.93
C THR A 19 -8.22 14.77 -24.00
N GLY A 20 -7.85 13.82 -24.86
CA GLY A 20 -6.49 13.30 -24.92
C GLY A 20 -6.29 12.19 -23.87
N ILE A 21 -5.51 12.47 -22.83
CA ILE A 21 -5.15 11.52 -21.75
C ILE A 21 -6.15 11.59 -20.57
N LEU A 22 -6.93 12.68 -20.48
CA LEU A 22 -7.92 12.89 -19.43
C LEU A 22 -9.32 12.51 -19.91
N LEU A 23 -10.19 12.07 -19.00
CA LEU A 23 -11.63 12.05 -19.20
C LEU A 23 -12.21 13.36 -18.67
N ALA A 24 -13.08 13.98 -19.48
CA ALA A 24 -13.83 15.17 -19.12
C ALA A 24 -15.32 14.84 -19.04
N CYS A 25 -16.01 15.42 -18.05
CA CYS A 25 -17.46 15.37 -17.92
C CYS A 25 -18.09 16.65 -18.53
N PRO A 26 -19.06 16.52 -19.46
CA PRO A 26 -19.76 17.66 -20.07
C PRO A 26 -20.78 18.32 -19.12
N GLU A 27 -21.26 17.61 -18.10
CA GLU A 27 -22.29 18.12 -17.17
C GLU A 27 -21.68 18.98 -16.05
N CYS A 28 -20.48 18.63 -15.57
CA CYS A 28 -19.85 19.33 -14.45
C CYS A 28 -18.48 19.95 -14.77
N GLY A 29 -17.93 19.70 -15.96
CA GLY A 29 -16.60 20.20 -16.35
C GLY A 29 -15.45 19.57 -15.57
N HIS A 30 -15.68 18.48 -14.82
CA HIS A 30 -14.63 17.79 -14.10
C HIS A 30 -13.74 17.01 -15.07
N GLU A 31 -12.43 17.19 -14.94
CA GLU A 31 -11.40 16.51 -15.72
C GLU A 31 -10.62 15.58 -14.79
N TRP A 32 -10.48 14.30 -15.14
CA TRP A 32 -9.73 13.32 -14.36
C TRP A 32 -9.02 12.32 -15.25
N ASN A 33 -7.91 11.77 -14.76
CA ASN A 33 -7.17 10.74 -15.46
C ASN A 33 -7.58 9.35 -14.95
N PRO A 34 -8.13 8.45 -15.79
CA PRO A 34 -8.48 7.09 -15.38
C PRO A 34 -7.21 6.24 -15.11
N GLU A 35 -6.09 6.55 -15.77
CA GLU A 35 -4.82 5.82 -15.61
C GLU A 35 -4.15 6.16 -14.28
N GLU A 36 -4.31 7.39 -13.77
CA GLU A 36 -3.80 7.77 -12.44
C GLU A 36 -4.63 7.16 -11.29
N SER A 37 -5.86 6.71 -11.59
CA SER A 37 -6.73 6.00 -10.64
C SER A 37 -6.54 4.49 -10.68
N GLN A 38 -5.77 3.95 -11.64
CA GLN A 38 -5.10 2.69 -11.38
C GLN A 38 -4.04 3.04 -10.33
N PRO A 39 -4.09 2.43 -9.13
CA PRO A 39 -3.00 2.63 -8.18
C PRO A 39 -1.75 2.29 -8.95
N ALA A 40 -0.89 3.29 -9.15
CA ALA A 40 0.37 3.13 -9.83
C ALA A 40 1.06 1.91 -9.21
N GLU A 41 1.01 0.80 -9.93
CA GLU A 41 1.78 -0.41 -9.68
C GLU A 41 3.22 -0.11 -10.12
N GLU A 42 3.75 1.04 -9.66
CA GLU A 42 5.03 1.64 -10.02
C GLU A 42 5.53 2.53 -8.86
N SER A 43 5.36 2.09 -7.61
CA SER A 43 6.40 2.36 -6.62
C SER A 43 7.28 1.11 -6.57
N PRO A 44 8.56 1.23 -6.96
CA PRO A 44 9.44 0.09 -7.09
C PRO A 44 9.62 -0.48 -5.69
N GLU A 45 9.18 -1.71 -5.45
CA GLU A 45 9.88 -2.70 -4.61
C GLU A 45 10.60 -2.19 -3.34
N GLU A 46 10.08 -1.16 -2.67
CA GLU A 46 10.38 -0.86 -1.29
C GLU A 46 9.59 -1.91 -0.54
N ALA A 47 10.25 -3.03 -0.24
CA ALA A 47 9.74 -4.16 0.51
C ALA A 47 8.70 -3.67 1.54
N VAL A 48 7.42 -3.76 1.18
CA VAL A 48 6.34 -3.32 2.06
C VAL A 48 6.28 -4.37 3.16
N VAL A 49 7.09 -4.18 4.20
CA VAL A 49 7.18 -5.09 5.33
C VAL A 49 5.87 -4.96 6.09
N LYS A 50 5.03 -5.97 5.98
CA LYS A 50 3.76 -6.03 6.68
C LYS A 50 3.91 -6.84 7.96
N ASP A 51 3.33 -6.35 9.04
CA ASP A 51 3.13 -7.14 10.24
C ASP A 51 2.10 -8.27 10.01
N ALA A 52 2.00 -9.23 10.92
CA ALA A 52 1.00 -10.30 10.86
C ALA A 52 -0.45 -9.79 10.81
N ASN A 53 -0.70 -8.55 11.23
CA ASN A 53 -2.01 -7.90 11.15
C ASN A 53 -2.26 -7.14 9.82
N GLY A 54 -1.31 -7.15 8.89
CA GLY A 54 -1.43 -6.48 7.59
C GLY A 54 -1.08 -4.99 7.61
N ASN A 55 -0.56 -4.47 8.74
CA ASN A 55 -0.10 -3.09 8.85
C ASN A 55 1.26 -2.93 8.16
N VAL A 56 1.42 -1.88 7.36
CA VAL A 56 2.71 -1.50 6.75
C VAL A 56 3.61 -0.92 7.84
N LEU A 57 4.77 -1.54 8.04
CA LEU A 57 5.77 -1.10 9.00
C LEU A 57 6.71 -0.07 8.36
N GLN A 58 7.21 0.83 9.20
CA GLN A 58 8.17 1.85 8.83
C GLN A 58 9.39 1.78 9.77
N ASP A 59 10.51 2.32 9.28
CA ASP A 59 11.74 2.41 10.06
C ASP A 59 11.51 3.25 11.32
N GLY A 60 11.92 2.74 12.47
CA GLY A 60 11.69 3.37 13.77
C GLY A 60 10.41 2.97 14.49
N ASP A 61 9.55 2.12 13.90
CA ASP A 61 8.29 1.71 14.53
C ASP A 61 8.48 0.69 15.67
N ALA A 62 7.39 0.37 16.39
CA ALA A 62 7.42 -0.53 17.55
C ALA A 62 6.55 -1.76 17.30
N VAL A 63 7.20 -2.90 17.03
CA VAL A 63 6.54 -4.18 16.76
C VAL A 63 6.44 -5.05 18.02
N VAL A 64 5.45 -5.94 18.03
CA VAL A 64 5.23 -6.90 19.10
C VAL A 64 5.34 -8.31 18.54
N VAL A 65 6.16 -9.14 19.19
CA VAL A 65 6.33 -10.54 18.80
C VAL A 65 5.08 -11.33 19.19
N ILE A 66 4.41 -11.94 18.20
CA ILE A 66 3.14 -12.67 18.43
C ILE A 66 3.39 -14.15 18.79
N LYS A 67 4.52 -14.72 18.38
CA LYS A 67 4.87 -16.13 18.61
C LYS A 67 6.25 -16.27 19.23
N ASP A 68 6.44 -17.28 20.06
CA ASP A 68 7.74 -17.61 20.62
C ASP A 68 8.76 -17.90 19.51
N LEU A 69 9.86 -17.13 19.49
CA LEU A 69 10.96 -17.31 18.55
C LEU A 69 12.17 -17.91 19.27
N PRO A 70 12.56 -19.16 18.98
CA PRO A 70 13.79 -19.74 19.48
C PRO A 70 15.00 -19.19 18.70
N VAL A 71 15.77 -18.32 19.33
CA VAL A 71 16.98 -17.74 18.74
C VAL A 71 18.15 -18.71 18.93
N LYS A 72 18.80 -19.14 17.85
CA LYS A 72 20.02 -19.95 17.93
C LYS A 72 21.16 -19.07 18.47
N GLY A 73 21.63 -19.36 19.69
CA GLY A 73 22.76 -18.66 20.32
C GLY A 73 22.43 -17.75 21.50
N ALA A 74 21.15 -17.49 21.80
CA ALA A 74 20.74 -16.78 23.01
C ALA A 74 20.27 -17.76 24.10
N PRO A 75 20.59 -17.52 25.39
CA PRO A 75 20.21 -18.42 26.48
C PRO A 75 18.71 -18.42 26.80
N LYS A 76 17.94 -17.46 26.27
CA LYS A 76 16.49 -17.36 26.49
C LYS A 76 15.76 -17.15 25.16
N PRO A 77 14.69 -17.92 24.88
CA PRO A 77 13.83 -17.67 23.73
C PRO A 77 13.06 -16.36 23.90
N ILE A 78 12.83 -15.64 22.79
CA ILE A 78 11.98 -14.45 22.80
C ILE A 78 10.54 -14.92 22.92
N LYS A 79 9.89 -14.52 24.02
CA LYS A 79 8.51 -14.89 24.32
C LYS A 79 7.53 -14.03 23.51
N ALA A 80 6.39 -14.62 23.16
CA ALA A 80 5.26 -13.87 22.66
C ALA A 80 4.92 -12.73 23.66
N GLY A 81 4.69 -11.53 23.15
CA GLY A 81 4.46 -10.31 23.93
C GLY A 81 5.70 -9.43 24.12
N THR A 82 6.88 -9.84 23.63
CA THR A 82 8.08 -8.98 23.65
C THR A 82 7.90 -7.83 22.68
N LYS A 83 7.98 -6.59 23.17
CA LYS A 83 7.91 -5.37 22.36
C LYS A 83 9.32 -4.93 21.95
N VAL A 84 9.58 -4.88 20.65
CA VAL A 84 10.82 -4.36 20.07
C VAL A 84 10.50 -2.96 19.55
N LYS A 85 11.33 -1.97 19.92
CA LYS A 85 11.16 -0.56 19.56
C LYS A 85 12.28 -0.17 18.61
N SER A 86 12.02 0.78 17.71
CA SER A 86 13.00 1.28 16.75
C SER A 86 13.50 0.19 15.80
N ILE A 87 12.57 -0.51 15.15
CA ILE A 87 12.95 -1.51 14.13
C ILE A 87 13.63 -0.85 12.94
N ARG A 88 14.63 -1.52 12.37
CA ARG A 88 15.19 -1.13 11.08
C ARG A 88 14.68 -2.07 9.99
N LEU A 89 14.14 -1.51 8.92
CA LEU A 89 13.73 -2.30 7.75
C LEU A 89 14.97 -2.48 6.86
N VAL A 90 15.30 -3.73 6.53
CA VAL A 90 16.43 -4.07 5.68
C VAL A 90 15.95 -4.98 4.57
N ASP A 91 16.39 -4.72 3.33
CA ASP A 91 16.10 -5.62 2.21
C ASP A 91 17.06 -6.82 2.29
N GLY A 92 16.56 -7.96 2.77
CA GLY A 92 17.35 -9.17 3.01
C GLY A 92 16.51 -10.38 3.41
N ASP A 93 17.16 -11.51 3.68
CA ASP A 93 16.51 -12.76 4.12
C ASP A 93 15.70 -12.56 5.43
N HIS A 94 16.11 -11.58 6.25
CA HIS A 94 15.39 -11.09 7.42
C HIS A 94 15.08 -9.61 7.21
N ASN A 95 13.78 -9.31 7.08
CA ASN A 95 13.30 -7.98 6.70
C ASN A 95 13.33 -6.94 7.85
N ILE A 96 13.64 -7.37 9.08
CA ILE A 96 13.61 -6.56 10.31
C ILE A 96 14.89 -6.82 11.11
N ASP A 97 15.65 -5.76 11.41
CA ASP A 97 16.81 -5.72 12.31
C ASP A 97 16.52 -4.90 13.59
#